data_AF-A0A9X7PV87-F1
#
_entry.id   AF-A0A9X7PV87-F1
#
_cell.length_a   1.000
_cell.length_b   1.000
_cell.length_c   1.000
_cell.angle_alpha   90.00
_cell.angle_beta   90.00
_cell.angle_gamma   90.00
#
_symmetry.space_group_name_H-M   'P 1'
#
loop_
_entity.id
_entity.type
_entity.pdbx_description
1 polymer ?
#
loop_
_entity_poly.entity_id
_entity_poly.type
_entity_poly.pdbx_seq_one_letter_code
_entity_poly.pdbx_strand_id
1 'polypeptide(L)'
;MANIVTCKTKDGETVQYVDEVIGSGSMKDVYFSPDKSYVVAFYHKPQNEQARDRIDMITGRYRQNIFGQSGGEYWKDLFCWPTHVVEHGHKIGIVVPTYKSYFFFKYGSKNDDFLGIKGREKEGKWFASASNQNKFLDPRERGNTLTYLKVCLLLTRAVRRMHAAGLCHSDLSYKNVLIDPEMGHACIIDVDGLVVPGKYPPDVVGTPDFIAPEVVKTSHLSKEDPNRVLPSITTDRHALSVLIYMYLFFRHPLRGGKIHDMSDEVRDETLSMGEKALFIEHPTDKSNAVKVSQLSSFSLPWADPEKIPYTIMGPYLTPLFERAFIDGLHDATKRPTADEWESALVKTVDLIQPCQNKACEQKWYVFSGKTKPVCPYCGTPYKGKLPVLNLYSSRKEGSYRPDDHRLMVWSGQSIYAWHVNRLIAPNERTTDLQRKRVGYFVFHNDQWWLVNEGINGLMSLPDKRQIAIGEKIELTNNAQFVLSKEEGGRLVVVQLVEN
;
A
#
# COMPACT_ATOMS: atom_id res chain seq x y z
N MET A 1 5.39 -16.06 39.60
CA MET A 1 5.33 -16.90 38.39
C MET A 1 4.10 -16.47 37.62
N ALA A 2 4.20 -16.30 36.31
CA ALA A 2 3.04 -15.95 35.49
C ALA A 2 2.01 -17.10 35.56
N ASN A 3 0.72 -16.77 35.69
CA ASN A 3 -0.35 -17.77 35.66
C ASN A 3 -0.53 -18.25 34.22
N ILE A 4 -0.15 -19.50 33.93
CA ILE A 4 -0.23 -20.07 32.58
C ILE A 4 -1.44 -20.97 32.48
N VAL A 5 -2.33 -20.65 31.54
CA VAL A 5 -3.50 -21.47 31.22
C VAL A 5 -3.19 -22.35 30.02
N THR A 6 -3.54 -23.62 30.11
CA THR A 6 -3.43 -24.59 29.00
C THR A 6 -4.81 -24.94 28.49
N CYS A 7 -5.00 -24.83 27.18
CA CYS A 7 -6.24 -25.15 26.47
C CYS A 7 -5.94 -25.99 25.22
N LYS A 8 -7.01 -26.52 24.61
CA LYS A 8 -6.92 -27.24 23.34
C LYS A 8 -7.58 -26.45 22.23
N THR A 9 -6.96 -26.42 21.06
CA THR A 9 -7.62 -25.97 19.85
C THR A 9 -8.70 -26.97 19.43
N LYS A 10 -9.60 -26.55 18.55
CA LYS A 10 -10.67 -27.39 18.02
C LYS A 10 -10.16 -28.64 17.28
N ASP A 11 -8.98 -28.56 16.66
CA ASP A 11 -8.28 -29.66 16.01
C ASP A 11 -7.36 -30.46 16.94
N GLY A 12 -7.31 -30.12 18.24
CA GLY A 12 -6.68 -30.92 19.28
C GLY A 12 -5.24 -30.55 19.64
N GLU A 13 -4.68 -29.49 19.03
CA GLU A 13 -3.37 -28.95 19.41
C GLU A 13 -3.42 -28.33 20.80
N THR A 14 -2.32 -28.46 21.54
CA THR A 14 -2.19 -27.85 22.87
C THR A 14 -1.69 -26.43 22.73
N VAL A 15 -2.44 -25.47 23.28
CA VAL A 15 -2.12 -24.05 23.26
C VAL A 15 -2.04 -23.54 24.70
N GLN A 16 -1.09 -22.66 24.96
CA GLN A 16 -0.92 -22.01 26.25
C GLN A 16 -0.98 -20.49 26.12
N TYR A 17 -1.47 -19.81 27.15
CA TYR A 17 -1.38 -18.36 27.26
C TYR A 17 -1.14 -17.93 28.70
N VAL A 18 -0.51 -16.77 28.86
CA VAL A 18 -0.36 -16.10 30.15
C VAL A 18 -1.66 -15.38 30.46
N ASP A 19 -2.23 -15.63 31.64
CA ASP A 19 -3.50 -15.05 32.11
C ASP A 19 -3.34 -13.58 32.55
N GLU A 20 -2.86 -12.77 31.61
CA GLU A 20 -2.68 -11.33 31.72
C GLU A 20 -3.10 -10.72 30.38
N VAL A 21 -4.14 -9.88 30.42
CA VAL A 21 -4.66 -9.23 29.21
C VAL A 21 -3.65 -8.18 28.75
N ILE A 22 -3.11 -8.37 27.54
CA ILE A 22 -2.12 -7.46 26.93
C ILE A 22 -2.79 -6.38 26.07
N GLY A 23 -4.04 -6.62 25.68
CA GLY A 23 -4.88 -5.70 24.93
C GLY A 23 -6.34 -6.16 25.00
N SER A 24 -7.25 -5.22 25.20
CA SER A 24 -8.69 -5.44 25.17
C SER A 24 -9.28 -4.52 24.11
N GLY A 25 -9.64 -5.08 22.95
CA GLY A 25 -10.35 -4.37 21.90
C GLY A 25 -11.84 -4.22 22.21
N SER A 26 -12.63 -3.80 21.24
CA SER A 26 -14.11 -3.77 21.35
C SER A 26 -14.75 -5.16 21.35
N MET A 27 -14.05 -6.15 20.80
CA MET A 27 -14.59 -7.49 20.55
C MET A 27 -13.88 -8.61 21.32
N LYS A 28 -12.61 -8.42 21.70
CA LYS A 28 -11.73 -9.49 22.18
C LYS A 28 -10.77 -9.03 23.26
N ASP A 29 -10.48 -9.94 24.18
CA ASP A 29 -9.32 -9.87 25.08
C ASP A 29 -8.18 -10.70 24.49
N VAL A 30 -6.97 -10.14 24.46
CA VAL A 30 -5.78 -10.75 23.86
C VAL A 30 -4.78 -11.10 24.95
N TYR A 31 -4.19 -12.29 24.84
CA TYR A 31 -3.25 -12.87 25.80
C TYR A 31 -2.02 -13.39 25.05
N PHE A 32 -0.80 -13.14 25.56
CA PHE A 32 0.42 -13.69 24.95
C PHE A 32 0.58 -15.18 25.27
N SER A 33 1.16 -15.93 24.32
CA SER A 33 1.80 -17.21 24.63
C SER A 33 2.98 -17.04 25.58
N PRO A 34 3.38 -18.06 26.35
CA PRO A 34 4.53 -17.98 27.25
C PRO A 34 5.84 -17.56 26.57
N ASP A 35 6.04 -17.96 25.31
CA ASP A 35 7.21 -17.64 24.47
C ASP A 35 7.01 -16.39 23.59
N LYS A 36 5.83 -15.75 23.65
CA LYS A 36 5.40 -14.60 22.83
C LYS A 36 5.38 -14.84 21.31
N SER A 37 5.42 -16.09 20.85
CA SER A 37 5.35 -16.41 19.41
C SER A 37 3.94 -16.22 18.81
N TYR A 38 2.90 -16.33 19.63
CA TYR A 38 1.51 -16.09 19.24
C TYR A 38 0.70 -15.41 20.35
N VAL A 39 -0.51 -15.00 20.00
CA VAL A 39 -1.52 -14.53 20.93
C VAL A 39 -2.78 -15.39 20.85
N VAL A 40 -3.49 -15.50 21.97
CA VAL A 40 -4.82 -16.06 22.04
C VAL A 40 -5.79 -14.91 22.25
N ALA A 41 -6.78 -14.75 21.36
CA ALA A 41 -7.78 -13.70 21.44
C ALA A 41 -9.17 -14.30 21.68
N PHE A 42 -9.76 -14.05 22.86
CA PHE A 42 -11.08 -14.54 23.22
C PHE A 42 -12.15 -13.49 22.98
N TYR A 43 -13.24 -13.85 22.31
CA TYR A 43 -14.35 -12.93 22.07
C TYR A 43 -15.10 -12.61 23.38
N HIS A 44 -15.48 -11.35 23.57
CA HIS A 44 -16.27 -10.90 24.71
C HIS A 44 -17.69 -11.49 24.71
N LYS A 45 -18.30 -11.58 23.52
CA LYS A 45 -19.66 -12.08 23.34
C LYS A 45 -19.66 -13.53 22.84
N PRO A 46 -20.64 -14.35 23.27
CA PRO A 46 -20.86 -15.67 22.69
C PRO A 46 -21.08 -15.57 21.18
N GLN A 47 -20.42 -16.45 20.42
CA GLN A 47 -20.57 -16.51 18.97
C GLN A 47 -21.72 -17.43 18.59
N ASN A 48 -22.62 -16.95 17.72
CA ASN A 48 -23.70 -17.77 17.14
C ASN A 48 -23.13 -18.79 16.13
N GLU A 49 -23.98 -19.69 15.63
CA GLU A 49 -23.56 -20.76 14.72
C GLU A 49 -22.91 -20.23 13.44
N GLN A 50 -23.46 -19.17 12.84
CA GLN A 50 -22.92 -18.57 11.63
C GLN A 50 -21.53 -17.94 11.85
N ALA A 51 -21.32 -17.28 12.99
CA ALA A 51 -20.03 -16.70 13.35
C ALA A 51 -18.98 -17.79 13.63
N ARG A 52 -19.38 -18.88 14.28
CA ARG A 52 -18.50 -20.06 14.50
C ARG A 52 -18.08 -20.70 13.17
N ASP A 53 -19.04 -20.96 12.28
CA ASP A 53 -18.76 -21.51 10.94
C ASP A 53 -17.87 -20.58 10.11
N ARG A 54 -18.06 -19.25 10.22
CA ARG A 54 -17.18 -18.26 9.60
C ARG A 54 -15.75 -18.38 10.12
N ILE A 55 -15.56 -18.36 11.44
CA ILE A 55 -14.23 -18.45 12.07
C ILE A 55 -13.53 -19.75 11.63
N ASP A 56 -14.23 -20.89 11.66
CA ASP A 56 -13.69 -22.18 11.20
C ASP A 56 -13.24 -22.14 9.73
N MET A 57 -14.04 -21.52 8.86
CA MET A 57 -13.71 -21.38 7.44
C MET A 57 -12.49 -20.48 7.23
N ILE A 58 -12.36 -19.40 8.00
CA ILE A 58 -11.23 -18.46 7.95
C ILE A 58 -9.95 -19.12 8.42
N THR A 59 -9.96 -19.82 9.55
CA THR A 59 -8.77 -20.49 10.10
C THR A 59 -8.39 -21.74 9.31
N GLY A 60 -9.37 -22.41 8.70
CA GLY A 60 -9.18 -23.61 7.89
C GLY A 60 -9.04 -23.33 6.39
N ARG A 61 -10.15 -23.46 5.66
CA ARG A 61 -10.14 -23.52 4.18
C ARG A 61 -9.53 -22.28 3.53
N TYR A 62 -9.91 -21.08 3.95
CA TYR A 62 -9.38 -19.85 3.36
C TYR A 62 -7.90 -19.68 3.64
N ARG A 63 -7.47 -20.00 4.85
CA ARG A 63 -6.05 -20.03 5.21
C ARG A 63 -5.27 -20.99 4.30
N GLN A 64 -5.73 -22.23 4.12
CA GLN A 64 -5.06 -23.18 3.24
C GLN A 64 -5.01 -22.68 1.78
N ASN A 65 -6.09 -22.06 1.30
CA ASN A 65 -6.14 -21.50 -0.06
C ASN A 65 -5.19 -20.31 -0.27
N ILE A 66 -4.93 -19.51 0.77
CA ILE A 66 -4.03 -18.35 0.67
C ILE A 66 -2.56 -18.76 0.89
N PHE A 67 -2.29 -19.51 1.95
CA PHE A 67 -0.91 -19.80 2.41
C PHE A 67 -0.39 -21.17 1.98
N GLY A 68 -1.25 -22.13 1.62
CA GLY A 68 -0.85 -23.47 1.19
C GLY A 68 -0.45 -23.57 -0.28
N GLN A 69 -0.51 -22.47 -1.03
CA GLN A 69 -0.17 -22.40 -2.45
C GLN A 69 1.30 -21.97 -2.65
N SER A 70 1.83 -22.15 -3.86
CA SER A 70 3.15 -21.58 -4.23
C SER A 70 3.13 -20.05 -4.04
N GLY A 71 4.16 -19.52 -3.37
CA GLY A 71 4.21 -18.12 -2.94
C GLY A 71 3.45 -17.82 -1.64
N GLY A 72 2.88 -18.84 -0.98
CA GLY A 72 2.13 -18.72 0.27
C GLY A 72 2.88 -18.01 1.41
N GLU A 73 4.19 -18.27 1.53
CA GLU A 73 5.06 -17.63 2.53
C GLU A 73 5.09 -16.11 2.41
N TYR A 74 5.00 -15.56 1.19
CA TYR A 74 4.99 -14.12 0.96
C TYR A 74 3.83 -13.42 1.70
N TRP A 75 2.69 -14.09 1.81
CA TRP A 75 1.50 -13.54 2.43
C TRP A 75 1.58 -13.50 3.96
N LYS A 76 2.44 -14.30 4.59
CA LYS A 76 2.55 -14.35 6.06
C LYS A 76 3.05 -13.05 6.66
N ASP A 77 3.81 -12.26 5.90
CA ASP A 77 4.27 -10.94 6.35
C ASP A 77 3.23 -9.84 6.09
N LEU A 78 2.20 -10.12 5.29
CA LEU A 78 1.17 -9.15 4.89
C LEU A 78 -0.17 -9.33 5.60
N PHE A 79 -0.37 -10.46 6.27
CA PHE A 79 -1.58 -10.73 7.05
C PHE A 79 -1.23 -11.25 8.43
N CYS A 80 -1.89 -10.71 9.45
CA CYS A 80 -1.93 -11.34 10.76
C CYS A 80 -3.09 -12.33 10.82
N TRP A 81 -2.94 -13.47 10.11
CA TRP A 81 -4.04 -14.40 9.87
C TRP A 81 -4.25 -15.41 11.01
N PRO A 82 -5.48 -15.61 11.50
CA PRO A 82 -5.80 -16.61 12.52
C PRO A 82 -5.45 -18.03 12.09
N THR A 83 -4.77 -18.75 12.96
CA THR A 83 -4.27 -20.11 12.68
C THR A 83 -5.22 -21.19 13.18
N HIS A 84 -5.78 -21.02 14.37
CA HIS A 84 -6.62 -22.03 15.02
C HIS A 84 -7.78 -21.39 15.78
N VAL A 85 -8.80 -22.21 16.05
CA VAL A 85 -9.91 -21.89 16.94
C VAL A 85 -9.64 -22.56 18.28
N VAL A 86 -9.86 -21.83 19.37
CA VAL A 86 -9.70 -22.33 20.74
C VAL A 86 -11.00 -22.20 21.53
N GLU A 87 -11.33 -23.23 22.29
CA GLU A 87 -12.46 -23.22 23.22
C GLU A 87 -11.93 -23.44 24.63
N HIS A 88 -12.29 -22.53 25.55
CA HIS A 88 -11.91 -22.64 26.96
C HIS A 88 -13.08 -22.22 27.85
N GLY A 89 -13.62 -23.19 28.59
CA GLY A 89 -14.88 -22.99 29.33
C GLY A 89 -16.03 -22.68 28.38
N HIS A 90 -16.67 -21.53 28.56
CA HIS A 90 -17.76 -21.03 27.70
C HIS A 90 -17.28 -19.99 26.68
N LYS A 91 -15.97 -19.70 26.62
CA LYS A 91 -15.39 -18.74 25.68
C LYS A 91 -14.87 -19.45 24.43
N ILE A 92 -15.08 -18.81 23.30
CA ILE A 92 -14.44 -19.14 22.02
C ILE A 92 -13.41 -18.05 21.72
N GLY A 93 -12.31 -18.45 21.10
CA GLY A 93 -11.25 -17.55 20.69
C GLY A 93 -10.50 -18.06 19.48
N ILE A 94 -9.52 -17.29 19.06
CA ILE A 94 -8.64 -17.59 17.95
C ILE A 94 -7.18 -17.48 18.36
N VAL A 95 -6.32 -18.28 17.72
CA VAL A 95 -4.87 -18.21 17.86
C VAL A 95 -4.30 -17.44 16.68
N VAL A 96 -3.55 -16.38 16.95
CA VAL A 96 -3.04 -15.46 15.91
C VAL A 96 -1.54 -15.27 16.11
N PRO A 97 -0.71 -15.23 15.05
CA PRO A 97 0.72 -14.97 15.22
C PRO A 97 0.96 -13.59 15.83
N THR A 98 2.04 -13.44 16.61
CA THR A 98 2.43 -12.14 17.14
C THR A 98 2.91 -11.23 16.01
N TYR A 99 2.62 -9.93 16.12
CA TYR A 99 3.11 -8.94 15.17
C TYR A 99 4.65 -8.91 15.12
N LYS A 100 5.19 -8.69 13.93
CA LYS A 100 6.63 -8.53 13.73
C LYS A 100 7.15 -7.29 14.47
N SER A 101 8.37 -7.36 14.98
CA SER A 101 8.95 -6.31 15.83
C SER A 101 9.03 -4.92 15.19
N TYR A 102 9.13 -4.84 13.86
CA TYR A 102 9.16 -3.56 13.13
C TYR A 102 7.80 -2.83 13.11
N PHE A 103 6.71 -3.49 13.49
CA PHE A 103 5.40 -2.85 13.68
C PHE A 103 5.23 -2.22 15.07
N PHE A 104 6.29 -2.11 15.86
CA PHE A 104 6.26 -1.40 17.14
C PHE A 104 7.17 -0.16 17.06
N PHE A 105 6.74 0.94 17.68
CA PHE A 105 7.52 2.18 17.72
C PHE A 105 8.88 1.93 18.40
N LYS A 106 9.96 2.27 17.70
CA LYS A 106 11.34 2.09 18.18
C LYS A 106 11.80 3.31 18.98
N TYR A 107 11.43 4.49 18.52
CA TYR A 107 11.77 5.78 19.09
C TYR A 107 10.56 6.42 19.79
N GLY A 108 9.34 6.18 19.27
CA GLY A 108 8.10 6.72 19.85
C GLY A 108 7.77 8.12 19.35
N SER A 109 7.26 8.95 20.26
CA SER A 109 6.92 10.36 20.00
C SER A 109 8.13 11.29 20.16
N LYS A 110 8.00 12.54 19.71
CA LYS A 110 9.04 13.58 19.87
C LYS A 110 9.36 13.86 21.34
N ASN A 111 10.33 14.75 21.59
CA ASN A 111 10.60 15.30 22.93
C ASN A 111 10.74 14.21 24.00
N ASP A 112 11.58 13.21 23.72
CA ASP A 112 11.82 12.05 24.59
C ASP A 112 10.58 11.19 24.85
N ASP A 113 9.87 10.83 23.78
CA ASP A 113 8.64 10.03 23.79
C ASP A 113 7.57 10.55 24.78
N PHE A 114 7.21 11.84 24.66
CA PHE A 114 6.26 12.48 25.58
C PHE A 114 4.87 11.82 25.67
N LEU A 115 4.47 11.03 24.68
CA LEU A 115 3.22 10.24 24.69
C LEU A 115 3.40 8.83 25.27
N GLY A 116 4.62 8.37 25.54
CA GLY A 116 4.90 7.01 26.02
C GLY A 116 4.48 5.92 25.02
N ILE A 117 4.59 6.19 23.71
CA ILE A 117 4.15 5.27 22.65
C ILE A 117 5.28 4.37 22.15
N LYS A 118 6.51 4.52 22.63
CA LYS A 118 7.60 3.58 22.34
C LYS A 118 7.21 2.16 22.78
N GLY A 119 7.43 1.20 21.89
CA GLY A 119 7.01 -0.19 22.08
C GLY A 119 5.51 -0.44 21.87
N ARG A 120 4.69 0.59 21.59
CA ARG A 120 3.30 0.41 21.13
C ARG A 120 3.27 0.09 19.64
N GLU A 121 2.15 -0.46 19.21
CA GLU A 121 1.90 -0.82 17.81
C GLU A 121 1.80 0.42 16.92
N LYS A 122 2.38 0.31 15.72
CA LYS A 122 2.32 1.29 14.65
C LYS A 122 1.02 1.15 13.86
N GLU A 123 -0.12 1.40 14.53
CA GLU A 123 -1.43 1.52 13.88
C GLU A 123 -1.34 2.56 12.76
N GLY A 124 -1.88 2.24 11.59
CA GLY A 124 -1.82 3.07 10.39
C GLY A 124 -2.31 4.51 10.58
N LYS A 125 -3.23 4.76 11.52
CA LYS A 125 -3.79 6.09 11.82
C LYS A 125 -2.73 7.13 12.20
N TRP A 126 -1.66 6.72 12.88
CA TRP A 126 -0.56 7.61 13.27
C TRP A 126 0.09 8.29 12.06
N PHE A 127 0.03 7.63 10.91
CA PHE A 127 0.76 8.00 9.69
C PHE A 127 -0.15 8.51 8.58
N ALA A 128 -1.48 8.43 8.74
CA ALA A 128 -2.43 8.78 7.69
C ALA A 128 -2.71 10.30 7.58
N SER A 129 -2.23 11.12 8.53
CA SER A 129 -2.40 12.58 8.49
C SER A 129 -1.14 13.34 8.85
N ALA A 130 -0.92 14.47 8.18
CA ALA A 130 0.27 15.29 8.39
C ALA A 130 0.30 15.87 9.81
N SER A 131 -0.87 16.25 10.35
CA SER A 131 -1.00 16.75 11.72
C SER A 131 -0.52 15.74 12.75
N ASN A 132 -0.97 14.48 12.66
CA ASN A 132 -0.55 13.44 13.61
C ASN A 132 0.95 13.20 13.53
N GLN A 133 1.49 13.07 12.32
CA GLN A 133 2.92 12.89 12.13
C GLN A 133 3.68 14.08 12.70
N ASN A 134 3.38 15.31 12.28
CA ASN A 134 4.13 16.52 12.62
C ASN A 134 4.06 16.87 14.10
N LYS A 135 2.90 16.72 14.73
CA LYS A 135 2.68 17.04 16.14
C LYS A 135 3.28 16.01 17.09
N PHE A 136 3.18 14.72 16.76
CA PHE A 136 3.45 13.66 17.73
C PHE A 136 4.70 12.83 17.42
N LEU A 137 4.86 12.36 16.18
CA LEU A 137 5.84 11.31 15.88
C LEU A 137 7.28 11.83 15.79
N ASP A 138 8.23 11.08 16.36
CA ASP A 138 9.66 11.29 16.13
C ASP A 138 9.97 11.27 14.61
N PRO A 139 10.77 12.19 14.06
CA PRO A 139 11.08 12.22 12.63
C PRO A 139 11.63 10.90 12.07
N ARG A 140 12.31 10.10 12.89
CA ARG A 140 12.86 8.80 12.49
C ARG A 140 11.79 7.74 12.25
N GLU A 141 10.58 7.91 12.78
CA GLU A 141 9.46 6.98 12.61
C GLU A 141 8.66 7.22 11.31
N ARG A 142 8.87 8.36 10.63
CA ARG A 142 7.94 8.85 9.60
C ARG A 142 8.16 8.25 8.22
N GLY A 143 9.32 7.67 7.94
CA GLY A 143 9.64 7.19 6.60
C GLY A 143 9.77 8.30 5.57
N ASN A 144 9.64 7.95 4.29
CA ASN A 144 9.85 8.84 3.16
C ASN A 144 9.04 8.37 1.92
N THR A 145 9.06 9.11 0.82
CA THR A 145 8.21 8.80 -0.36
C THR A 145 8.44 7.38 -0.91
N LEU A 146 9.68 6.90 -0.95
CA LEU A 146 9.99 5.55 -1.44
C LEU A 146 9.35 4.48 -0.56
N THR A 147 9.45 4.63 0.76
CA THR A 147 8.94 3.64 1.70
C THR A 147 7.42 3.68 1.79
N TYR A 148 6.78 4.85 1.65
CA TYR A 148 5.32 4.92 1.53
C TYR A 148 4.78 4.30 0.24
N LEU A 149 5.47 4.46 -0.90
CA LEU A 149 5.12 3.73 -2.12
C LEU A 149 5.19 2.21 -1.91
N LYS A 150 6.20 1.73 -1.18
CA LYS A 150 6.33 0.32 -0.80
C LYS A 150 5.20 -0.12 0.14
N VAL A 151 4.85 0.67 1.16
CA VAL A 151 3.70 0.39 2.05
C VAL A 151 2.42 0.23 1.23
N CYS A 152 2.12 1.19 0.36
CA CYS A 152 0.95 1.13 -0.51
C CYS A 152 0.97 -0.13 -1.38
N LEU A 153 2.11 -0.46 -1.99
CA LEU A 153 2.27 -1.66 -2.82
C LEU A 153 1.97 -2.95 -2.04
N LEU A 154 2.48 -3.07 -0.82
CA LEU A 154 2.26 -4.26 0.02
C LEU A 154 0.79 -4.38 0.46
N LEU A 155 0.15 -3.29 0.85
CA LEU A 155 -1.27 -3.27 1.20
C LEU A 155 -2.14 -3.64 0.00
N THR A 156 -1.87 -3.05 -1.16
CA THR A 156 -2.57 -3.36 -2.40
C THR A 156 -2.45 -4.85 -2.78
N ARG A 157 -1.27 -5.45 -2.62
CA ARG A 157 -1.06 -6.88 -2.85
C ARG A 157 -1.88 -7.76 -1.92
N ALA A 158 -1.90 -7.42 -0.63
CA ALA A 158 -2.71 -8.13 0.35
C ALA A 158 -4.20 -8.06 -0.03
N VAL A 159 -4.72 -6.85 -0.32
CA VAL A 159 -6.11 -6.66 -0.77
C VAL A 159 -6.40 -7.43 -2.06
N ARG A 160 -5.50 -7.39 -3.06
CA ARG A 160 -5.66 -8.19 -4.29
C ARG A 160 -5.78 -9.68 -3.96
N ARG A 161 -4.92 -10.22 -3.09
CA ARG A 161 -4.94 -11.64 -2.73
C ARG A 161 -6.24 -12.03 -2.03
N MET A 162 -6.69 -11.20 -1.10
CA MET A 162 -7.96 -11.39 -0.38
C MET A 162 -9.15 -11.36 -1.34
N HIS A 163 -9.23 -10.36 -2.22
CA HIS A 163 -10.29 -10.27 -3.25
C HIS A 163 -10.27 -11.46 -4.21
N ALA A 164 -9.09 -11.93 -4.62
CA ALA A 164 -8.95 -13.11 -5.48
C ALA A 164 -9.39 -14.41 -4.79
N ALA A 165 -9.40 -14.45 -3.46
CA ALA A 165 -9.97 -15.54 -2.67
C ALA A 165 -11.49 -15.42 -2.47
N GLY A 166 -12.13 -14.38 -3.03
CA GLY A 166 -13.55 -14.10 -2.86
C GLY A 166 -13.89 -13.49 -1.49
N LEU A 167 -12.90 -12.91 -0.81
CA LEU A 167 -13.05 -12.32 0.52
C LEU A 167 -13.07 -10.79 0.45
N CYS A 168 -13.79 -10.18 1.38
CA CYS A 168 -13.84 -8.74 1.60
C CYS A 168 -13.53 -8.45 3.07
N HIS A 169 -12.72 -7.42 3.34
CA HIS A 169 -12.43 -7.00 4.70
C HIS A 169 -13.63 -6.36 5.37
N SER A 170 -14.44 -5.59 4.63
CA SER A 170 -15.59 -4.82 5.09
C SER A 170 -15.30 -3.63 6.03
N ASP A 171 -14.11 -3.61 6.61
CA ASP A 171 -13.60 -2.54 7.46
C ASP A 171 -12.14 -2.19 7.13
N LEU A 172 -11.77 -2.24 5.84
CA LEU A 172 -10.43 -1.84 5.41
C LEU A 172 -10.21 -0.35 5.76
N SER A 173 -9.29 -0.07 6.66
CA SER A 173 -9.01 1.30 7.12
C SER A 173 -7.61 1.44 7.69
N TYR A 174 -7.20 2.66 8.02
CA TYR A 174 -5.93 2.89 8.71
C TYR A 174 -5.88 2.26 10.12
N LYS A 175 -7.01 1.79 10.68
CA LYS A 175 -7.06 1.14 12.01
C LYS A 175 -6.80 -0.35 11.92
N ASN A 176 -7.15 -0.95 10.79
CA ASN A 176 -7.00 -2.40 10.56
C ASN A 176 -5.77 -2.70 9.69
N VAL A 177 -4.77 -1.81 9.75
CA VAL A 177 -3.45 -2.04 9.17
C VAL A 177 -2.35 -1.58 10.14
N LEU A 178 -1.27 -2.34 10.17
CA LEU A 178 -0.01 -1.94 10.78
C LEU A 178 0.95 -1.55 9.66
N ILE A 179 1.67 -0.44 9.85
CA ILE A 179 2.69 -0.01 8.88
C ILE A 179 4.00 0.33 9.57
N ASP A 180 5.10 0.10 8.87
CA ASP A 180 6.40 0.62 9.24
C ASP A 180 6.94 1.49 8.10
N PRO A 181 6.78 2.81 8.16
CA PRO A 181 7.26 3.70 7.12
C PRO A 181 8.79 3.78 7.08
N GLU A 182 9.52 3.40 8.14
CA GLU A 182 10.98 3.44 8.14
C GLU A 182 11.55 2.44 7.11
N MET A 183 11.08 1.19 7.14
CA MET A 183 11.55 0.13 6.25
C MET A 183 10.57 -0.22 5.12
N GLY A 184 9.38 0.38 5.15
CA GLY A 184 8.30 0.19 4.18
C GLY A 184 7.63 -1.17 4.29
N HIS A 185 7.27 -1.60 5.50
CA HIS A 185 6.47 -2.81 5.74
C HIS A 185 5.01 -2.46 5.98
N ALA A 186 4.11 -3.39 5.68
CA ALA A 186 2.68 -3.24 5.94
C ALA A 186 2.04 -4.60 6.20
N CYS A 187 1.00 -4.63 7.04
CA CYS A 187 0.24 -5.83 7.37
C CYS A 187 -1.23 -5.47 7.58
N ILE A 188 -2.14 -6.28 7.02
CA ILE A 188 -3.57 -6.22 7.31
C ILE A 188 -3.86 -7.09 8.54
N ILE A 189 -4.62 -6.53 9.47
CA ILE A 189 -5.03 -7.17 10.73
C ILE A 189 -6.55 -7.31 10.80
N ASP A 190 -7.07 -7.93 11.86
CA ASP A 190 -8.52 -8.17 12.09
C ASP A 190 -9.21 -8.93 10.93
N VAL A 191 -8.56 -10.00 10.47
CA VAL A 191 -9.01 -10.82 9.32
C VAL A 191 -9.85 -12.03 9.73
N ASP A 192 -10.38 -12.07 10.95
CA ASP A 192 -11.33 -13.10 11.40
C ASP A 192 -12.80 -12.73 11.14
N GLY A 193 -13.08 -11.44 10.88
CA GLY A 193 -14.41 -10.91 10.56
C GLY A 193 -14.72 -10.83 9.06
N LEU A 194 -13.89 -11.41 8.18
CA LEU A 194 -14.01 -11.20 6.73
C LEU A 194 -15.39 -11.62 6.18
N VAL A 195 -15.86 -10.82 5.23
CA VAL A 195 -17.10 -11.07 4.48
C VAL A 195 -16.85 -12.09 3.38
N VAL A 196 -17.74 -13.08 3.33
CA VAL A 196 -17.85 -14.02 2.22
C VAL A 196 -19.15 -13.71 1.49
N PRO A 197 -19.10 -13.12 0.27
CA PRO A 197 -20.29 -12.75 -0.48
C PRO A 197 -21.30 -13.90 -0.59
N GLY A 198 -22.56 -13.62 -0.24
CA GLY A 198 -23.65 -14.61 -0.27
C GLY A 198 -23.65 -15.66 0.84
N LYS A 199 -22.62 -15.72 1.71
CA LYS A 199 -22.55 -16.68 2.83
C LYS A 199 -22.51 -16.00 4.21
N TYR A 200 -21.60 -15.04 4.39
CA TYR A 200 -21.43 -14.32 5.65
C TYR A 200 -21.51 -12.82 5.42
N PRO A 201 -22.57 -12.15 5.90
CA PRO A 201 -22.70 -10.71 5.76
C PRO A 201 -21.71 -9.95 6.68
N PRO A 202 -21.45 -8.67 6.40
CA PRO A 202 -20.62 -7.83 7.25
C PRO A 202 -21.25 -7.59 8.62
N ASP A 203 -20.44 -7.68 9.67
CA ASP A 203 -20.87 -7.39 11.04
C ASP A 203 -20.92 -5.87 11.31
N VAL A 204 -20.02 -5.13 10.66
CA VAL A 204 -19.86 -3.67 10.78
C VAL A 204 -20.15 -2.96 9.46
N VAL A 205 -20.50 -1.67 9.53
CA VAL A 205 -20.65 -0.82 8.33
C VAL A 205 -19.28 -0.35 7.79
N GLY A 206 -18.27 -0.33 8.67
CA GLY A 206 -16.91 0.11 8.40
C GLY A 206 -16.48 1.27 9.31
N THR A 207 -15.21 1.65 9.22
CA THR A 207 -14.62 2.75 9.95
C THR A 207 -14.97 4.08 9.25
N PRO A 208 -15.45 5.11 9.99
CA PRO A 208 -15.66 6.45 9.45
C PRO A 208 -14.43 6.94 8.66
N ASP A 209 -14.65 7.77 7.64
CA ASP A 209 -13.70 8.15 6.57
C ASP A 209 -13.51 7.11 5.45
N PHE A 210 -13.64 5.81 5.70
CA PHE A 210 -13.38 4.76 4.68
C PHE A 210 -14.63 4.14 4.07
N ILE A 211 -15.79 4.38 4.66
CA ILE A 211 -17.07 3.85 4.19
C ILE A 211 -17.39 4.44 2.82
N ALA A 212 -17.68 3.58 1.85
CA ALA A 212 -18.00 4.01 0.49
C ALA A 212 -19.29 4.85 0.43
N PRO A 213 -19.39 5.85 -0.47
CA PRO A 213 -20.52 6.78 -0.52
C PRO A 213 -21.90 6.13 -0.60
N GLU A 214 -22.03 5.05 -1.35
CA GLU A 214 -23.27 4.29 -1.51
C GLU A 214 -23.72 3.56 -0.23
N VAL A 215 -22.76 3.18 0.63
CA VAL A 215 -23.04 2.58 1.94
C VAL A 215 -23.47 3.65 2.94
N VAL A 216 -22.81 4.83 2.93
CA VAL A 216 -23.21 5.98 3.76
C VAL A 216 -24.60 6.47 3.38
N LYS A 217 -24.86 6.62 2.07
CA LYS A 217 -26.15 7.10 1.53
C LYS A 217 -27.33 6.24 2.00
N THR A 218 -27.13 4.92 2.12
CA THR A 218 -28.17 3.97 2.51
C THR A 218 -28.11 3.59 4.00
N SER A 219 -27.30 4.28 4.80
CA SER A 219 -27.05 3.94 6.20
C SER A 219 -28.28 4.04 7.11
N HIS A 220 -29.28 4.83 6.72
CA HIS A 220 -30.56 5.01 7.39
C HIS A 220 -31.55 3.86 7.16
N LEU A 221 -31.32 2.99 6.16
CA LEU A 221 -32.17 1.84 5.86
C LEU A 221 -31.84 0.65 6.75
N SER A 222 -32.82 -0.23 7.01
CA SER A 222 -32.58 -1.48 7.74
C SER A 222 -31.59 -2.39 6.99
N LYS A 223 -30.90 -3.29 7.71
CA LYS A 223 -29.98 -4.25 7.07
C LYS A 223 -30.70 -5.21 6.10
N GLU A 224 -31.99 -5.44 6.33
CA GLU A 224 -32.87 -6.31 5.55
C GLU A 224 -33.56 -5.56 4.40
N ASP A 225 -33.40 -4.25 4.30
CA ASP A 225 -33.98 -3.47 3.20
C ASP A 225 -33.29 -3.84 1.87
N PRO A 226 -34.04 -4.15 0.80
CA PRO A 226 -33.44 -4.53 -0.49
C PRO A 226 -32.59 -3.41 -1.12
N ASN A 227 -32.78 -2.15 -0.72
CA ASN A 227 -31.99 -1.02 -1.18
C ASN A 227 -30.80 -0.71 -0.27
N ARG A 228 -30.63 -1.43 0.85
CA ARG A 228 -29.47 -1.25 1.73
C ARG A 228 -28.21 -1.78 1.05
N VAL A 229 -27.23 -0.90 0.85
CA VAL A 229 -25.91 -1.32 0.38
C VAL A 229 -25.06 -1.71 1.58
N LEU A 230 -24.51 -2.92 1.53
CA LEU A 230 -23.62 -3.47 2.54
C LEU A 230 -22.17 -3.51 2.01
N PRO A 231 -21.18 -3.49 2.91
CA PRO A 231 -19.78 -3.70 2.54
C PRO A 231 -19.55 -4.92 1.65
N SER A 232 -18.68 -4.74 0.66
CA SER A 232 -18.32 -5.73 -0.35
C SER A 232 -16.92 -5.48 -0.91
N ILE A 233 -16.42 -6.38 -1.78
CA ILE A 233 -15.15 -6.17 -2.50
C ILE A 233 -15.13 -4.81 -3.22
N THR A 234 -16.28 -4.35 -3.74
CA THR A 234 -16.37 -3.08 -4.47
C THR A 234 -16.25 -1.86 -3.53
N THR A 235 -16.72 -1.98 -2.29
CA THR A 235 -16.53 -0.92 -1.27
C THR A 235 -15.12 -0.94 -0.71
N ASP A 236 -14.49 -2.12 -0.57
CA ASP A 236 -13.06 -2.23 -0.22
C ASP A 236 -12.16 -1.55 -1.26
N ARG A 237 -12.54 -1.54 -2.55
CA ARG A 237 -11.80 -0.77 -3.59
C ARG A 237 -11.83 0.74 -3.33
N HIS A 238 -12.94 1.27 -2.81
CA HIS A 238 -13.02 2.66 -2.38
C HIS A 238 -12.08 2.89 -1.19
N ALA A 239 -12.22 2.07 -0.15
CA ALA A 239 -11.40 2.16 1.06
C ALA A 239 -9.89 2.04 0.77
N LEU A 240 -9.48 1.12 -0.12
CA LEU A 240 -8.09 0.99 -0.57
C LEU A 240 -7.60 2.28 -1.26
N SER A 241 -8.43 2.88 -2.11
CA SER A 241 -8.07 4.12 -2.81
C SER A 241 -7.89 5.27 -1.81
N VAL A 242 -8.80 5.39 -0.82
CA VAL A 242 -8.67 6.35 0.29
C VAL A 242 -7.38 6.11 1.08
N LEU A 243 -7.08 4.86 1.42
CA LEU A 243 -5.90 4.49 2.20
C LEU A 243 -4.59 4.84 1.46
N ILE A 244 -4.48 4.50 0.17
CA ILE A 244 -3.33 4.86 -0.67
C ILE A 244 -3.17 6.39 -0.73
N TYR A 245 -4.27 7.12 -0.96
CA TYR A 245 -4.23 8.57 -1.02
C TYR A 245 -3.77 9.18 0.31
N MET A 246 -4.31 8.72 1.44
CA MET A 246 -3.92 9.20 2.77
C MET A 246 -2.45 8.90 3.09
N TYR A 247 -1.91 7.76 2.66
CA TYR A 247 -0.49 7.45 2.89
C TYR A 247 0.48 8.16 1.95
N LEU A 248 0.03 8.61 0.78
CA LEU A 248 0.89 9.38 -0.13
C LEU A 248 0.79 10.89 0.07
N PHE A 249 -0.32 11.39 0.61
CA PHE A 249 -0.60 12.83 0.72
C PHE A 249 -0.93 13.32 2.13
N PHE A 250 -1.07 12.42 3.10
CA PHE A 250 -1.32 12.71 4.52
C PHE A 250 -2.55 13.59 4.77
N ARG A 251 -3.57 13.44 3.93
CA ARG A 251 -4.88 14.11 4.00
C ARG A 251 -5.96 13.20 3.40
N HIS A 252 -7.21 13.45 3.74
CA HIS A 252 -8.34 12.66 3.23
C HIS A 252 -8.85 13.23 1.88
N PRO A 253 -9.17 12.39 0.87
CA PRO A 253 -9.56 12.85 -0.47
C PRO A 253 -10.92 13.56 -0.52
N LEU A 254 -11.79 13.37 0.47
CA LEU A 254 -13.14 13.96 0.51
C LEU A 254 -13.33 15.04 1.60
N ARG A 255 -12.35 15.24 2.50
CA ARG A 255 -12.46 16.20 3.61
C ARG A 255 -12.01 17.58 3.17
N GLY A 256 -12.93 18.33 2.57
CA GLY A 256 -12.69 19.69 2.08
C GLY A 256 -13.36 20.76 2.94
N GLY A 257 -13.58 21.92 2.34
CA GLY A 257 -14.20 23.08 3.01
C GLY A 257 -15.70 23.26 2.76
N LYS A 258 -16.36 22.33 2.06
CA LYS A 258 -17.80 22.41 1.75
C LYS A 258 -18.62 21.98 2.95
N ILE A 259 -19.66 22.77 3.25
CA ILE A 259 -20.67 22.45 4.25
C ILE A 259 -22.01 22.34 3.49
N HIS A 260 -22.68 21.22 3.66
CA HIS A 260 -23.96 20.88 3.06
C HIS A 260 -25.16 21.16 3.99
N ASP A 261 -24.97 21.08 5.30
CA ASP A 261 -25.98 21.43 6.30
C ASP A 261 -25.31 22.19 7.47
N MET A 262 -25.64 23.47 7.62
CA MET A 262 -25.08 24.30 8.70
C MET A 262 -25.78 24.08 10.05
N SER A 263 -26.91 23.37 10.06
CA SER A 263 -27.76 23.18 11.24
C SER A 263 -27.65 21.80 11.88
N ASP A 264 -27.14 20.81 11.14
CA ASP A 264 -27.00 19.42 11.60
C ASP A 264 -25.66 18.82 11.13
N GLU A 265 -24.71 18.72 12.05
CA GLU A 265 -23.37 18.17 11.79
C GLU A 265 -23.39 16.70 11.36
N VAL A 266 -24.32 15.89 11.88
CA VAL A 266 -24.41 14.46 11.54
C VAL A 266 -24.95 14.28 10.13
N ARG A 267 -25.94 15.09 9.76
CA ARG A 267 -26.45 15.11 8.40
C ARG A 267 -25.44 15.68 7.42
N ASP A 268 -24.71 16.73 7.80
CA ASP A 268 -23.61 17.28 7.00
C ASP A 268 -22.54 16.23 6.70
N GLU A 269 -22.13 15.48 7.73
CA GLU A 269 -21.20 14.36 7.63
C GLU A 269 -21.72 13.28 6.66
N THR A 270 -22.98 12.89 6.83
CA THR A 270 -23.62 11.86 5.99
C THR A 270 -23.71 12.29 4.52
N LEU A 271 -23.98 13.58 4.26
CA LEU A 271 -24.00 14.12 2.90
C LEU A 271 -22.59 14.20 2.33
N SER A 272 -21.62 14.71 3.09
CA SER A 272 -20.22 14.92 2.69
C SER A 272 -19.49 13.62 2.38
N MET A 273 -19.80 12.54 3.09
CA MET A 273 -19.18 11.22 2.91
C MET A 273 -20.06 10.25 2.11
N GLY A 274 -21.29 10.66 1.77
CA GLY A 274 -22.28 9.85 1.07
C GLY A 274 -22.74 10.50 -0.23
N GLU A 275 -24.02 10.85 -0.30
CA GLU A 275 -24.68 11.29 -1.55
C GLU A 275 -24.03 12.51 -2.22
N LYS A 276 -23.43 13.42 -1.46
CA LYS A 276 -22.80 14.65 -1.97
C LYS A 276 -21.28 14.62 -1.90
N ALA A 277 -20.68 13.45 -1.68
CA ALA A 277 -19.23 13.29 -1.67
C ALA A 277 -18.59 13.91 -2.91
N LEU A 278 -17.52 14.69 -2.70
CA LEU A 278 -16.83 15.41 -3.76
C LEU A 278 -15.32 15.42 -3.48
N PHE A 279 -14.52 15.07 -4.48
CA PHE A 279 -13.07 15.08 -4.38
C PHE A 279 -12.53 16.50 -4.13
N ILE A 280 -11.65 16.65 -3.13
CA ILE A 280 -11.10 17.96 -2.75
C ILE A 280 -10.24 18.62 -3.84
N GLU A 281 -9.73 17.81 -4.78
CA GLU A 281 -8.91 18.25 -5.91
C GLU A 281 -9.64 18.13 -7.24
N HIS A 282 -10.97 17.97 -7.25
CA HIS A 282 -11.75 17.80 -8.47
C HIS A 282 -11.41 18.91 -9.50
N PRO A 283 -11.10 18.57 -10.76
CA PRO A 283 -10.54 19.53 -11.71
C PRO A 283 -11.50 20.68 -12.06
N THR A 284 -12.79 20.39 -12.19
CA THR A 284 -13.82 21.38 -12.59
C THR A 284 -14.72 21.89 -11.46
N ASP A 285 -15.12 21.05 -10.48
CA ASP A 285 -15.89 21.49 -9.31
C ASP A 285 -14.99 21.74 -8.09
N LYS A 286 -14.68 23.02 -7.82
CA LYS A 286 -13.85 23.43 -6.67
C LYS A 286 -14.63 23.69 -5.39
N SER A 287 -15.93 23.37 -5.34
CA SER A 287 -16.78 23.71 -4.19
C SER A 287 -16.40 22.98 -2.89
N ASN A 288 -15.70 21.84 -2.98
CA ASN A 288 -15.11 21.13 -1.84
C ASN A 288 -13.58 21.30 -1.73
N ALA A 289 -13.00 22.33 -2.34
CA ALA A 289 -11.59 22.62 -2.13
C ALA A 289 -11.29 22.92 -0.65
N VAL A 290 -10.09 22.54 -0.20
CA VAL A 290 -9.61 22.84 1.15
C VAL A 290 -9.39 24.34 1.31
N LYS A 291 -9.81 24.90 2.44
CA LYS A 291 -9.59 26.31 2.77
C LYS A 291 -8.29 26.44 3.57
N VAL A 292 -7.21 26.91 2.93
CA VAL A 292 -5.87 26.99 3.54
C VAL A 292 -5.86 27.79 4.85
N SER A 293 -6.66 28.85 4.94
CA SER A 293 -6.80 29.65 6.16
C SER A 293 -7.37 28.90 7.37
N GLN A 294 -7.99 27.74 7.15
CA GLN A 294 -8.56 26.87 8.19
C GLN A 294 -7.64 25.69 8.54
N LEU A 295 -6.50 25.55 7.84
CA LEU A 295 -5.55 24.48 8.10
C LEU A 295 -4.64 24.82 9.28
N SER A 296 -4.37 23.80 10.11
CA SER A 296 -3.32 23.88 11.12
C SER A 296 -1.94 23.97 10.46
N SER A 297 -1.01 24.71 11.08
CA SER A 297 0.39 24.74 10.68
C SER A 297 1.05 23.35 10.69
N PHE A 298 0.59 22.43 11.56
CA PHE A 298 1.06 21.04 11.58
C PHE A 298 0.60 20.23 10.37
N SER A 299 -0.42 20.66 9.65
CA SER A 299 -0.92 19.96 8.46
C SER A 299 -0.24 20.43 7.17
N LEU A 300 0.41 21.60 7.18
CA LEU A 300 1.07 22.17 6.01
C LEU A 300 2.47 21.56 5.80
N PRO A 301 2.97 21.48 4.54
CA PRO A 301 2.27 21.83 3.30
C PRO A 301 1.33 20.72 2.78
N TRP A 302 1.32 19.55 3.42
CA TRP A 302 0.64 18.34 2.93
C TRP A 302 -0.87 18.49 2.74
N ALA A 303 -1.55 19.21 3.64
CA ALA A 303 -2.98 19.44 3.53
C ALA A 303 -3.36 20.50 2.48
N ASP A 304 -2.41 21.17 1.85
CA ASP A 304 -2.62 22.14 0.77
C ASP A 304 -2.38 21.48 -0.60
N PRO A 305 -3.44 21.15 -1.36
CA PRO A 305 -3.30 20.50 -2.66
C PRO A 305 -2.65 21.38 -3.74
N GLU A 306 -2.62 22.71 -3.59
CA GLU A 306 -1.90 23.56 -4.54
C GLU A 306 -0.38 23.40 -4.39
N LYS A 307 0.10 23.04 -3.19
CA LYS A 307 1.52 22.77 -2.94
C LYS A 307 1.88 21.32 -3.25
N ILE A 308 1.06 20.38 -2.79
CA ILE A 308 1.29 18.94 -2.92
C ILE A 308 0.08 18.31 -3.64
N PRO A 309 -0.09 18.53 -4.96
CA PRO A 309 -1.23 18.00 -5.69
C PRO A 309 -1.10 16.50 -5.92
N TYR A 310 -2.21 15.78 -6.08
CA TYR A 310 -2.18 14.33 -6.34
C TYR A 310 -1.35 13.94 -7.58
N THR A 311 -1.23 14.87 -8.54
CA THR A 311 -0.48 14.70 -9.80
C THR A 311 1.03 14.55 -9.61
N ILE A 312 1.60 14.88 -8.44
CA ILE A 312 3.04 14.67 -8.20
C ILE A 312 3.42 13.17 -8.17
N MET A 313 2.44 12.27 -8.04
CA MET A 313 2.64 10.82 -8.07
C MET A 313 2.76 10.25 -9.49
N GLY A 314 2.84 11.11 -10.51
CA GLY A 314 3.22 10.75 -11.86
C GLY A 314 2.09 10.10 -12.66
N PRO A 315 2.40 9.66 -13.89
CA PRO A 315 1.40 9.33 -14.90
C PRO A 315 0.62 8.03 -14.64
N TYR A 316 1.13 7.15 -13.78
CA TYR A 316 0.49 5.84 -13.54
C TYR A 316 -0.52 5.89 -12.40
N LEU A 317 -0.27 6.66 -11.34
CA LEU A 317 -1.19 6.78 -10.21
C LEU A 317 -2.23 7.88 -10.38
N THR A 318 -1.89 8.98 -11.08
CA THR A 318 -2.81 10.11 -11.32
C THR A 318 -4.15 9.65 -11.93
N PRO A 319 -4.18 8.85 -13.02
CA PRO A 319 -5.44 8.41 -13.62
C PRO A 319 -6.24 7.47 -12.71
N LEU A 320 -5.59 6.74 -11.81
CA LEU A 320 -6.29 5.87 -10.86
C LEU A 320 -6.97 6.68 -9.74
N PHE A 321 -6.36 7.78 -9.29
CA PHE A 321 -7.02 8.71 -8.38
C PHE A 321 -8.23 9.40 -9.01
N GLU A 322 -8.11 9.81 -10.27
CA GLU A 322 -9.24 10.37 -11.04
C GLU A 322 -10.36 9.34 -11.18
N ARG A 323 -10.04 8.10 -11.58
CA ARG A 323 -11.03 7.03 -11.65
C ARG A 323 -11.65 6.68 -10.29
N ALA A 324 -10.90 6.76 -9.20
CA ALA A 324 -11.40 6.42 -7.86
C ALA A 324 -12.32 7.52 -7.30
N PHE A 325 -11.93 8.79 -7.44
CA PHE A 325 -12.55 9.91 -6.73
C PHE A 325 -13.36 10.86 -7.62
N ILE A 326 -13.35 10.66 -8.94
CA ILE A 326 -14.20 11.39 -9.88
C ILE A 326 -15.16 10.40 -10.53
N ASP A 327 -14.66 9.54 -11.41
CA ASP A 327 -15.53 8.66 -12.21
C ASP A 327 -16.23 7.60 -11.34
N GLY A 328 -15.47 7.00 -10.42
CA GLY A 328 -15.89 5.87 -9.60
C GLY A 328 -16.38 6.23 -8.20
N LEU A 329 -16.43 7.52 -7.85
CA LEU A 329 -16.87 7.97 -6.53
C LEU A 329 -18.35 7.61 -6.33
N HIS A 330 -19.19 7.97 -7.32
CA HIS A 330 -20.63 7.71 -7.34
C HIS A 330 -21.04 6.57 -8.30
N ASP A 331 -20.08 5.96 -9.01
CA ASP A 331 -20.27 4.80 -9.87
C ASP A 331 -19.26 3.70 -9.53
N ALA A 332 -19.66 2.81 -8.63
CA ALA A 332 -18.78 1.80 -8.06
C ALA A 332 -18.14 0.85 -9.11
N THR A 333 -18.74 0.73 -10.30
CA THR A 333 -18.25 -0.14 -11.38
C THR A 333 -16.98 0.37 -12.05
N LYS A 334 -16.72 1.68 -11.98
CA LYS A 334 -15.54 2.33 -12.62
C LYS A 334 -14.29 2.35 -11.73
N ARG A 335 -14.45 2.00 -10.45
CA ARG A 335 -13.36 2.04 -9.46
C ARG A 335 -12.18 1.18 -9.89
N PRO A 336 -10.94 1.64 -9.67
CA PRO A 336 -9.76 0.82 -9.89
C PRO A 336 -9.76 -0.41 -9.00
N THR A 337 -9.35 -1.53 -9.57
CA THR A 337 -9.09 -2.78 -8.85
C THR A 337 -7.76 -2.72 -8.10
N ALA A 338 -7.57 -3.61 -7.13
CA ALA A 338 -6.28 -3.74 -6.45
C ALA A 338 -5.15 -4.16 -7.42
N ASP A 339 -5.45 -4.92 -8.48
CA ASP A 339 -4.46 -5.31 -9.49
C ASP A 339 -3.97 -4.12 -10.34
N GLU A 340 -4.89 -3.22 -10.70
CA GLU A 340 -4.53 -1.97 -11.39
C GLU A 340 -3.67 -1.07 -10.50
N TRP A 341 -4.01 -0.94 -9.22
CA TRP A 341 -3.18 -0.22 -8.24
C TRP A 341 -1.78 -0.84 -8.11
N GLU A 342 -1.67 -2.17 -8.02
CA GLU A 342 -0.37 -2.85 -7.92
C GLU A 342 0.48 -2.56 -9.15
N SER A 343 -0.10 -2.73 -10.34
CA SER A 343 0.57 -2.49 -11.61
C SER A 343 1.07 -1.05 -11.72
N ALA A 344 0.26 -0.06 -11.32
CA ALA A 344 0.64 1.33 -11.32
C ALA A 344 1.72 1.65 -10.27
N LEU A 345 1.61 1.11 -9.04
CA LEU A 345 2.59 1.31 -7.97
C LEU A 345 3.96 0.76 -8.36
N VAL A 346 4.02 -0.45 -8.95
CA VAL A 346 5.28 -1.03 -9.45
C VAL A 346 5.92 -0.12 -10.50
N LYS A 347 5.15 0.35 -11.49
CA LYS A 347 5.67 1.27 -12.51
C LYS A 347 6.10 2.62 -11.93
N THR A 348 5.40 3.13 -10.92
CA THR A 348 5.73 4.40 -10.25
C THR A 348 7.01 4.30 -9.42
N VAL A 349 7.30 3.15 -8.80
CA VAL A 349 8.58 2.93 -8.14
C VAL A 349 9.74 3.05 -9.13
N ASP A 350 9.57 2.62 -10.38
CA ASP A 350 10.59 2.79 -11.42
C ASP A 350 10.74 4.25 -11.89
N LEU A 351 9.82 5.14 -11.53
CA LEU A 351 9.91 6.58 -11.79
C LEU A 351 10.55 7.39 -10.67
N ILE A 352 11.00 6.73 -9.59
CA ILE A 352 11.53 7.42 -8.43
C ILE A 352 12.95 7.96 -8.66
N GLN A 353 13.21 9.16 -8.17
CA GLN A 353 14.52 9.80 -8.20
C GLN A 353 14.93 10.26 -6.79
N PRO A 354 16.18 10.03 -6.35
CA PRO A 354 16.68 10.59 -5.10
C PRO A 354 16.79 12.11 -5.21
N CYS A 355 16.37 12.81 -4.17
CA CYS A 355 16.56 14.25 -4.07
C CYS A 355 18.04 14.57 -3.83
N GLN A 356 18.60 15.50 -4.62
CA GLN A 356 19.99 15.96 -4.43
C GLN A 356 20.15 16.78 -3.14
N ASN A 357 19.07 17.35 -2.61
CA ASN A 357 19.07 17.99 -1.30
C ASN A 357 18.98 16.94 -0.18
N LYS A 358 20.10 16.70 0.51
CA LYS A 358 20.19 15.74 1.62
C LYS A 358 19.31 16.11 2.82
N ALA A 359 18.96 17.38 2.99
CA ALA A 359 18.04 17.86 4.03
C ALA A 359 16.55 17.66 3.68
N CYS A 360 16.21 17.29 2.44
CA CYS A 360 14.84 16.93 2.08
C CYS A 360 14.36 15.77 2.95
N GLU A 361 13.27 15.96 3.69
CA GLU A 361 12.71 14.90 4.56
C GLU A 361 12.18 13.72 3.75
N GLN A 362 11.60 13.98 2.57
CA GLN A 362 11.03 12.95 1.71
C GLN A 362 12.06 12.13 0.94
N LYS A 363 13.34 12.57 0.91
CA LYS A 363 14.52 11.91 0.31
C LYS A 363 14.45 11.53 -1.18
N TRP A 364 13.26 11.30 -1.72
CA TRP A 364 12.94 10.77 -3.01
C TRP A 364 11.68 11.45 -3.54
N TYR A 365 11.50 11.47 -4.85
CA TYR A 365 10.28 11.96 -5.48
C TYR A 365 10.04 11.23 -6.80
N VAL A 366 8.78 11.19 -7.23
CA VAL A 366 8.41 10.64 -8.55
C VAL A 366 8.75 11.67 -9.63
N PHE A 367 9.43 11.24 -10.68
CA PHE A 367 9.79 12.12 -11.78
C PHE A 367 8.55 12.65 -12.52
N SER A 368 8.44 13.97 -12.63
CA SER A 368 7.27 14.66 -13.18
C SER A 368 7.19 14.65 -14.72
N GLY A 369 8.17 14.08 -15.42
CA GLY A 369 8.24 14.11 -16.89
C GLY A 369 8.72 15.44 -17.48
N LYS A 370 9.05 16.43 -16.66
CA LYS A 370 9.50 17.76 -17.10
C LYS A 370 10.99 17.76 -17.45
N THR A 371 11.37 18.59 -18.42
CA THR A 371 12.78 18.78 -18.85
C THR A 371 13.63 19.51 -17.82
N LYS A 372 13.02 20.26 -16.90
CA LYS A 372 13.68 20.88 -15.74
C LYS A 372 13.08 20.34 -14.45
N PRO A 373 13.44 19.11 -14.03
CA PRO A 373 12.82 18.49 -12.88
C PRO A 373 13.20 19.20 -11.59
N VAL A 374 12.18 19.42 -10.76
CA VAL A 374 12.30 20.02 -9.42
C VAL A 374 11.65 19.05 -8.44
N CYS A 375 12.28 18.86 -7.28
CA CYS A 375 11.67 18.08 -6.20
C CYS A 375 10.37 18.78 -5.75
N PRO A 376 9.20 18.12 -5.82
CA PRO A 376 7.92 18.73 -5.48
C PRO A 376 7.80 19.10 -3.99
N TYR A 377 8.62 18.48 -3.13
CA TYR A 377 8.53 18.67 -1.68
C TYR A 377 9.39 19.83 -1.16
N CYS A 378 10.61 19.99 -1.67
CA CYS A 378 11.56 20.99 -1.18
C CYS A 378 11.98 22.02 -2.22
N GLY A 379 11.45 21.95 -3.45
CA GLY A 379 11.74 22.91 -4.51
C GLY A 379 13.17 22.85 -5.06
N THR A 380 13.98 21.88 -4.65
CA THR A 380 15.37 21.75 -5.14
C THR A 380 15.37 21.33 -6.62
N PRO A 381 15.93 22.13 -7.55
CA PRO A 381 16.13 21.72 -8.93
C PRO A 381 17.17 20.62 -9.03
N TYR A 382 16.92 19.62 -9.88
CA TYR A 382 17.94 18.64 -10.21
C TYR A 382 19.02 19.29 -11.08
N LYS A 383 20.29 18.96 -10.83
CA LYS A 383 21.45 19.41 -11.62
C LYS A 383 22.17 18.23 -12.27
N GLY A 384 22.53 18.39 -13.54
CA GLY A 384 23.30 17.42 -14.31
C GLY A 384 22.44 16.54 -15.21
N LYS A 385 23.05 15.45 -15.71
CA LYS A 385 22.45 14.52 -16.65
C LYS A 385 21.56 13.49 -15.93
N LEU A 386 20.34 13.31 -16.42
CA LEU A 386 19.33 12.40 -15.87
C LEU A 386 18.81 11.45 -16.97
N PRO A 387 19.26 10.18 -16.99
CA PRO A 387 18.79 9.22 -17.97
C PRO A 387 17.40 8.69 -17.61
N VAL A 388 16.58 8.55 -18.64
CA VAL A 388 15.27 7.90 -18.60
C VAL A 388 15.28 6.78 -19.62
N LEU A 389 15.04 5.56 -19.18
CA LEU A 389 14.95 4.41 -20.07
C LEU A 389 13.50 4.21 -20.50
N ASN A 390 13.22 4.37 -21.78
CA ASN A 390 11.93 4.04 -22.36
C ASN A 390 11.95 2.56 -22.77
N LEU A 391 11.06 1.76 -22.20
CA LEU A 391 11.03 0.32 -22.43
C LEU A 391 10.07 -0.02 -23.57
N TYR A 392 10.55 -0.88 -24.46
CA TYR A 392 9.79 -1.43 -25.57
C TYR A 392 9.93 -2.95 -25.52
N SER A 393 8.88 -3.68 -25.87
CA SER A 393 8.95 -5.14 -25.93
C SER A 393 8.52 -5.65 -27.30
N SER A 394 9.04 -6.82 -27.62
CA SER A 394 8.68 -7.55 -28.82
C SER A 394 7.70 -8.67 -28.51
N ARG A 395 6.66 -8.80 -29.33
CA ARG A 395 5.79 -10.01 -29.38
C ARG A 395 6.17 -10.95 -30.53
N LYS A 396 6.96 -10.47 -31.49
CA LYS A 396 7.48 -11.20 -32.66
C LYS A 396 8.80 -10.55 -33.05
N GLU A 397 9.84 -11.36 -33.23
CA GLU A 397 11.21 -10.91 -33.52
C GLU A 397 11.23 -9.77 -34.55
N GLY A 398 11.89 -8.65 -34.21
CA GLY A 398 12.01 -7.47 -35.08
C GLY A 398 10.92 -6.40 -34.96
N SER A 399 9.80 -6.63 -34.25
CA SER A 399 8.75 -5.61 -34.03
C SER A 399 8.60 -5.25 -32.56
N TYR A 400 9.11 -4.07 -32.19
CA TYR A 400 9.03 -3.53 -30.82
C TYR A 400 7.87 -2.54 -30.68
N ARG A 401 7.14 -2.64 -29.57
CA ARG A 401 6.06 -1.71 -29.18
C ARG A 401 6.36 -1.09 -27.82
N PRO A 402 5.97 0.17 -27.58
CA PRO A 402 6.13 0.78 -26.26
C PRO A 402 5.41 -0.03 -25.18
N ASP A 403 6.08 -0.24 -24.04
CA ASP A 403 5.49 -0.91 -22.87
C ASP A 403 4.65 0.04 -22.00
N ASP A 404 4.65 1.33 -22.32
CA ASP A 404 4.19 2.39 -21.42
C ASP A 404 4.81 2.22 -20.02
N HIS A 405 6.12 1.96 -20.01
CA HIS A 405 6.92 1.73 -18.81
C HIS A 405 8.26 2.44 -19.01
N ARG A 406 8.58 3.33 -18.09
CA ARG A 406 9.86 4.04 -18.05
C ARG A 406 10.59 3.73 -16.75
N LEU A 407 11.92 3.70 -16.82
CA LEU A 407 12.80 3.57 -15.66
C LEU A 407 13.67 4.83 -15.55
N MET A 408 13.51 5.56 -14.45
CA MET A 408 14.38 6.66 -14.08
C MET A 408 15.69 6.12 -13.52
N VAL A 409 16.80 6.62 -14.02
CA VAL A 409 18.13 6.14 -13.66
C VAL A 409 18.77 7.01 -12.59
N TRP A 410 19.24 6.38 -11.52
CA TRP A 410 20.10 6.99 -10.51
C TRP A 410 21.27 6.08 -10.12
N SER A 411 22.34 6.66 -9.55
CA SER A 411 23.60 5.94 -9.34
C SER A 411 23.50 4.97 -8.17
N GLY A 412 23.83 3.70 -8.40
CA GLY A 412 23.66 2.59 -7.46
C GLY A 412 22.34 1.83 -7.64
N GLN A 413 21.46 2.26 -8.55
CA GLN A 413 20.22 1.57 -8.83
C GLN A 413 20.48 0.24 -9.52
N SER A 414 19.76 -0.79 -9.07
CA SER A 414 19.83 -2.14 -9.63
C SER A 414 18.78 -2.37 -10.71
N ILE A 415 19.14 -3.14 -11.74
CA ILE A 415 18.20 -3.70 -12.70
C ILE A 415 18.01 -5.20 -12.42
N TYR A 416 16.84 -5.73 -12.74
CA TYR A 416 16.37 -7.07 -12.35
C TYR A 416 15.67 -7.77 -13.52
N ALA A 417 15.33 -9.05 -13.37
CA ALA A 417 14.73 -9.86 -14.43
C ALA A 417 13.44 -9.25 -15.01
N TRP A 418 12.58 -8.66 -14.18
CA TRP A 418 11.35 -7.99 -14.63
C TRP A 418 11.58 -6.68 -15.40
N HIS A 419 12.79 -6.11 -15.34
CA HIS A 419 13.17 -4.99 -16.19
C HIS A 419 13.64 -5.47 -17.57
N VAL A 420 14.25 -6.66 -17.63
CA VAL A 420 14.78 -7.30 -18.85
C VAL A 420 13.68 -7.91 -19.72
N ASN A 421 12.68 -8.54 -19.09
CA ASN A 421 11.60 -9.23 -19.78
C ASN A 421 10.24 -8.87 -19.18
N ARG A 422 9.31 -8.40 -20.01
CA ARG A 422 7.96 -7.97 -19.60
C ARG A 422 7.07 -9.09 -19.06
N LEU A 423 7.40 -10.35 -19.36
CA LEU A 423 6.65 -11.52 -18.91
C LEU A 423 6.98 -11.89 -17.46
N ILE A 424 8.01 -11.25 -16.89
CA ILE A 424 8.38 -11.40 -15.48
C ILE A 424 7.86 -10.17 -14.75
N ALA A 425 6.98 -10.39 -13.76
CA ALA A 425 6.48 -9.35 -12.87
C ALA A 425 7.14 -9.47 -11.49
N PRO A 426 7.44 -8.35 -10.79
CA PRO A 426 8.04 -8.36 -9.46
C PRO A 426 6.98 -8.57 -8.37
N ASN A 427 6.36 -9.75 -8.27
CA ASN A 427 5.25 -10.05 -7.36
C ASN A 427 5.52 -11.28 -6.47
N GLU A 428 4.49 -11.83 -5.82
CA GLU A 428 4.61 -12.98 -4.91
C GLU A 428 5.16 -14.24 -5.59
N ARG A 429 5.08 -14.33 -6.93
CA ARG A 429 5.52 -15.48 -7.73
C ARG A 429 6.96 -15.35 -8.23
N THR A 430 7.59 -14.18 -8.04
CA THR A 430 8.97 -13.97 -8.45
C THR A 430 9.90 -14.88 -7.67
N THR A 431 10.72 -15.67 -8.38
CA THR A 431 11.66 -16.62 -7.78
C THR A 431 12.87 -15.93 -7.18
N ASP A 432 13.59 -16.60 -6.28
CA ASP A 432 14.82 -16.04 -5.69
C ASP A 432 15.89 -15.71 -6.74
N LEU A 433 15.95 -16.47 -7.83
CA LEU A 433 16.83 -16.18 -8.96
C LEU A 433 16.43 -14.87 -9.66
N GLN A 434 15.14 -14.66 -9.91
CA GLN A 434 14.63 -13.44 -10.55
C GLN A 434 14.76 -12.19 -9.67
N ARG A 435 14.84 -12.37 -8.34
CA ARG A 435 15.09 -11.30 -7.35
C ARG A 435 16.56 -10.88 -7.28
N LYS A 436 17.48 -11.64 -7.88
CA LYS A 436 18.89 -11.24 -7.96
C LYS A 436 19.06 -10.10 -8.95
N ARG A 437 19.93 -9.16 -8.59
CA ARG A 437 20.39 -8.10 -9.46
C ARG A 437 21.06 -8.69 -10.70
N VAL A 438 20.71 -8.18 -11.89
CA VAL A 438 21.31 -8.59 -13.17
C VAL A 438 22.19 -7.49 -13.78
N GLY A 439 22.19 -6.31 -13.18
CA GLY A 439 23.07 -5.21 -13.51
C GLY A 439 22.80 -4.01 -12.61
N TYR A 440 23.58 -2.95 -12.77
CA TYR A 440 23.36 -1.72 -12.04
C TYR A 440 23.81 -0.50 -12.82
N PHE A 441 23.26 0.66 -12.45
CA PHE A 441 23.63 1.94 -13.01
C PHE A 441 24.65 2.65 -12.13
N VAL A 442 25.64 3.27 -12.76
CA VAL A 442 26.64 4.10 -12.07
C VAL A 442 26.93 5.36 -12.85
N PHE A 443 27.00 6.49 -12.14
CA PHE A 443 27.50 7.74 -12.69
C PHE A 443 28.96 7.91 -12.30
N HIS A 444 29.86 7.96 -13.29
CA HIS A 444 31.30 8.02 -13.08
C HIS A 444 31.98 8.78 -14.24
N ASN A 445 32.88 9.70 -13.91
CA ASN A 445 33.56 10.57 -14.89
C ASN A 445 32.60 11.32 -15.83
N ASP A 446 31.53 11.91 -15.27
CA ASP A 446 30.48 12.64 -16.02
C ASP A 446 29.72 11.80 -17.07
N GLN A 447 29.78 10.47 -16.94
CA GLN A 447 29.13 9.52 -17.82
C GLN A 447 28.26 8.55 -17.03
N TRP A 448 27.13 8.18 -17.62
CA TRP A 448 26.23 7.17 -17.09
C TRP A 448 26.54 5.81 -17.72
N TRP A 449 26.65 4.79 -16.88
CA TRP A 449 26.94 3.43 -17.31
C TRP A 449 25.89 2.46 -16.79
N LEU A 450 25.45 1.54 -17.64
CA LEU A 450 24.83 0.29 -17.21
C LEU A 450 25.92 -0.79 -17.19
N VAL A 451 26.22 -1.33 -16.01
CA VAL A 451 27.14 -2.44 -15.81
C VAL A 451 26.36 -3.75 -15.85
N ASN A 452 26.81 -4.69 -16.70
CA ASN A 452 26.18 -5.99 -16.86
C ASN A 452 26.71 -6.99 -15.83
N GLU A 453 25.83 -7.52 -14.97
CA GLU A 453 26.20 -8.56 -14.00
C GLU A 453 25.52 -9.91 -14.27
N GLY A 454 24.53 -9.96 -15.17
CA GLY A 454 23.73 -11.15 -15.40
C GLY A 454 22.70 -11.06 -16.54
N ILE A 455 22.83 -10.09 -17.44
CA ILE A 455 21.99 -9.94 -18.63
C ILE A 455 22.69 -10.61 -19.81
N ASN A 456 22.33 -11.86 -20.11
CA ASN A 456 22.93 -12.62 -21.21
C ASN A 456 22.62 -12.02 -22.60
N GLY A 457 21.47 -11.36 -22.75
CA GLY A 457 21.01 -10.79 -24.02
C GLY A 457 21.44 -9.35 -24.30
N LEU A 458 22.31 -8.76 -23.46
CA LEU A 458 22.64 -7.34 -23.55
C LEU A 458 23.43 -7.00 -24.82
N MET A 459 22.86 -6.19 -25.70
CA MET A 459 23.45 -5.86 -26.99
C MET A 459 23.19 -4.40 -27.37
N SER A 460 24.22 -3.67 -27.76
CA SER A 460 24.08 -2.28 -28.25
C SER A 460 23.51 -2.24 -29.67
N LEU A 461 22.84 -1.14 -30.00
CA LEU A 461 22.35 -0.83 -31.35
C LEU A 461 22.85 0.56 -31.78
N PRO A 462 23.14 0.78 -33.09
CA PRO A 462 22.94 -0.15 -34.20
C PRO A 462 24.08 -1.17 -34.42
N ASP A 463 25.20 -1.03 -33.71
CA ASP A 463 26.44 -1.81 -33.93
C ASP A 463 26.29 -3.31 -33.67
N LYS A 464 25.21 -3.73 -32.98
CA LYS A 464 24.95 -5.12 -32.57
C LYS A 464 26.10 -5.72 -31.76
N ARG A 465 26.86 -4.89 -31.03
CA ARG A 465 27.93 -5.35 -30.15
C ARG A 465 27.30 -6.00 -28.92
N GLN A 466 27.65 -7.25 -28.68
CA GLN A 466 27.30 -7.95 -27.45
C GLN A 466 28.09 -7.35 -26.28
N ILE A 467 27.41 -7.10 -25.16
CA ILE A 467 28.02 -6.60 -23.92
C ILE A 467 28.08 -7.78 -22.94
N ALA A 468 29.27 -8.34 -22.75
CA ALA A 468 29.47 -9.51 -21.90
C ALA A 468 29.22 -9.20 -20.41
N ILE A 469 29.02 -10.24 -19.61
CA ILE A 469 28.97 -10.09 -18.15
C ILE A 469 30.31 -9.53 -17.66
N GLY A 470 30.26 -8.49 -16.84
CA GLY A 470 31.42 -7.72 -16.38
C GLY A 470 31.75 -6.51 -17.27
N GLU A 471 31.19 -6.42 -18.48
CA GLU A 471 31.29 -5.22 -19.31
C GLU A 471 30.21 -4.18 -18.96
N LYS A 472 30.29 -3.02 -19.61
CA LYS A 472 29.37 -1.89 -19.43
C LYS A 472 29.03 -1.21 -20.74
N ILE A 473 27.87 -0.58 -20.79
CA ILE A 473 27.40 0.25 -21.91
C ILE A 473 27.10 1.67 -21.41
N GLU A 474 27.52 2.68 -22.18
CA GLU A 474 27.27 4.08 -21.85
C GLU A 474 25.81 4.45 -22.17
N LEU A 475 25.19 5.25 -21.30
CA LEU A 475 23.84 5.77 -21.48
C LEU A 475 23.91 7.20 -22.05
N THR A 476 24.11 7.30 -23.36
CA THR A 476 24.03 8.58 -24.09
C THR A 476 22.61 8.84 -24.60
N ASN A 477 22.32 10.10 -24.93
CA ASN A 477 20.99 10.45 -25.44
C ASN A 477 20.69 9.70 -26.76
N ASN A 478 19.50 9.12 -26.87
CA ASN A 478 19.06 8.23 -27.96
C ASN A 478 19.84 6.91 -28.10
N ALA A 479 20.70 6.55 -27.14
CA ALA A 479 21.31 5.22 -27.14
C ALA A 479 20.23 4.13 -27.12
N GLN A 480 20.45 3.07 -27.90
CA GLN A 480 19.54 1.93 -27.98
C GLN A 480 20.28 0.65 -27.65
N PHE A 481 19.64 -0.21 -26.87
CA PHE A 481 20.17 -1.53 -26.58
C PHE A 481 19.06 -2.52 -26.29
N VAL A 482 19.30 -3.78 -26.61
CA VAL A 482 18.42 -4.91 -26.30
C VAL A 482 18.88 -5.52 -24.98
N LEU A 483 17.95 -5.76 -24.06
CA LEU A 483 18.19 -6.48 -22.80
C LEU A 483 18.01 -7.99 -22.99
N SER A 484 17.04 -8.40 -23.80
CA SER A 484 16.85 -9.80 -24.21
C SER A 484 16.18 -9.89 -25.57
N LYS A 485 16.57 -10.88 -26.37
CA LYS A 485 15.95 -11.22 -27.66
C LYS A 485 14.86 -12.29 -27.54
N GLU A 486 14.72 -12.88 -26.35
CA GLU A 486 13.69 -13.88 -26.07
C GLU A 486 12.28 -13.26 -26.16
N GLU A 487 11.25 -14.11 -26.18
CA GLU A 487 9.87 -13.65 -26.12
C GLU A 487 9.64 -12.77 -24.89
N GLY A 488 9.07 -11.58 -25.10
CA GLY A 488 8.87 -10.59 -24.03
C GLY A 488 10.14 -9.82 -23.63
N GLY A 489 11.29 -10.13 -24.22
CA GLY A 489 12.51 -9.36 -24.07
C GLY A 489 12.35 -7.90 -24.47
N ARG A 490 13.05 -7.02 -23.76
CA ARG A 490 12.94 -5.57 -23.92
C ARG A 490 14.08 -4.95 -24.71
N LEU A 491 13.72 -3.96 -25.50
CA LEU A 491 14.60 -2.94 -26.05
C LEU A 491 14.45 -1.66 -25.23
N VAL A 492 15.56 -0.96 -25.04
CA VAL A 492 15.64 0.30 -24.32
C VAL A 492 15.99 1.40 -25.30
N VAL A 493 15.31 2.53 -25.18
CA VAL A 493 15.72 3.81 -25.77
C VAL A 493 16.02 4.79 -24.64
N VAL A 494 17.26 5.25 -24.56
CA VAL A 494 17.72 6.21 -23.56
C VAL A 494 17.29 7.62 -23.96
N GLN A 495 16.60 8.32 -23.07
CA GLN A 495 16.38 9.76 -23.15
C GLN A 495 17.21 10.43 -22.04
N LEU A 496 18.05 11.39 -22.41
CA LEU A 496 18.84 12.15 -21.44
C LEU A 496 18.21 13.53 -21.22
N VAL A 497 17.89 13.85 -19.97
CA VAL A 497 17.46 15.19 -19.56
C VAL A 497 18.65 15.90 -18.90
N GLU A 498 18.91 17.15 -19.27
CA GLU A 498 20.02 17.95 -18.75
C GLU A 498 19.50 19.30 -18.23
N ASN A 499 19.92 19.67 -17.02
CA ASN A 499 19.53 20.91 -16.35
C ASN A 499 20.65 21.50 -15.51
#